data_AF-A0A7J4MUV0-F1
#
_entry.id   AF-A0A7J4MUV0-F1
#
_cell.length_a   1.000
_cell.length_b   1.000
_cell.length_c   1.000
_cell.angle_alpha   90.00
_cell.angle_beta   90.00
_cell.angle_gamma   90.00
#
_symmetry.space_group_name_H-M   'P 1'
#
loop_
_entity.id
_entity.type
_entity.pdbx_description
1 polymer ?
#
loop_
_entity_poly.entity_id
_entity_poly.type
_entity_poly.pdbx_seq_one_letter_code
_entity_poly.pdbx_strand_id
1 'polypeptide(L)'
;MKLKFPVLDAFFKSLEFTVFYARFEDDKGVLKFEVPQRVSMGRIEDYLENMMSSSVDGYHYLLRRVKDDVRITEDDMDVISGMIYR
;
A
#
# COMPACT_ATOMS: atom_id res chain seq x y z
N MET A 1 27.46 7.22 0.63
CA MET A 1 26.81 8.41 1.23
C MET A 1 25.69 7.91 2.15
N LYS A 2 25.81 8.05 3.48
CA LYS A 2 24.70 7.71 4.39
C LYS A 2 23.68 8.84 4.31
N LEU A 3 22.59 8.62 3.58
CA LEU A 3 21.43 9.54 3.58
C LEU A 3 21.04 9.82 5.03
N LYS A 4 20.86 11.11 5.35
CA LYS A 4 20.41 11.57 6.66
C LYS A 4 19.01 12.12 6.49
N PHE A 5 18.04 11.56 7.20
CA PHE A 5 16.68 12.07 7.17
C PHE A 5 16.63 13.40 7.92
N PRO A 6 15.88 14.40 7.41
CA PRO A 6 15.79 15.72 8.04
C PRO A 6 15.09 15.68 9.40
N VAL A 7 14.25 14.67 9.62
CA VAL A 7 13.47 14.46 10.85
C VAL A 7 13.52 12.98 11.19
N LEU A 8 13.65 12.64 12.48
CA LEU A 8 13.62 11.27 13.00
C LEU A 8 14.65 10.30 12.37
N ASP A 9 15.85 10.79 12.04
CA ASP A 9 16.91 10.01 11.37
C ASP A 9 17.26 8.69 12.06
N ALA A 10 17.44 8.71 13.38
CA ALA A 10 17.76 7.51 14.15
C ALA A 10 16.60 6.49 14.10
N PHE A 11 15.37 6.96 14.21
CA PHE A 11 14.18 6.11 14.15
C PHE A 11 14.05 5.43 12.79
N PHE A 12 14.06 6.19 11.69
CA PHE A 12 13.91 5.60 10.35
C PHE A 12 15.07 4.68 9.97
N LYS A 13 16.29 4.94 10.46
CA LYS A 13 17.44 4.05 10.29
C LYS A 13 17.38 2.79 11.15
N SER A 14 16.58 2.79 12.22
CA SER A 14 16.40 1.63 13.11
C SER A 14 15.32 0.66 12.66
N LEU A 15 14.49 1.02 11.67
CA LEU A 15 13.41 0.16 11.22
C LEU A 15 13.96 -1.08 10.49
N GLU A 16 13.59 -2.26 10.96
CA GLU A 16 13.74 -3.52 10.23
C GLU A 16 12.45 -3.83 9.47
N PHE A 17 12.58 -4.31 8.23
CA PHE A 17 11.43 -4.67 7.39
C PHE A 17 11.43 -6.17 7.09
N THR A 18 10.26 -6.80 7.25
CA THR A 18 9.97 -8.09 6.61
C THR A 18 9.35 -7.81 5.26
N VAL A 19 10.00 -8.28 4.20
CA VAL A 19 9.53 -8.14 2.81
C VAL A 19 9.14 -9.51 2.29
N PHE A 20 7.93 -9.63 1.76
CA PHE A 20 7.45 -10.88 1.16
C PHE A 20 6.54 -10.60 -0.04
N TYR A 21 6.30 -11.66 -0.80
CA TYR A 21 5.49 -11.64 -2.01
C TYR A 21 4.36 -12.65 -1.85
N ALA A 22 3.13 -12.24 -2.16
CA ALA A 22 1.97 -13.11 -2.08
C ALA A 22 0.99 -12.84 -3.22
N ARG A 23 0.18 -13.85 -3.52
CA ARG A 23 -0.90 -13.82 -4.50
C ARG A 23 -2.17 -14.23 -3.77
N PHE A 24 -3.25 -13.48 -3.95
CA PHE A 24 -4.53 -13.74 -3.29
C PHE A 24 -5.45 -14.67 -4.08
N GLU A 25 -5.31 -14.75 -5.40
CA GLU A 25 -6.10 -15.61 -6.29
C GLU A 25 -5.21 -16.17 -7.40
N ASP A 26 -5.47 -17.40 -7.82
CA ASP A 26 -4.75 -18.04 -8.92
C ASP A 26 -4.80 -17.17 -10.20
N ASP A 27 -3.69 -17.19 -10.95
CA ASP A 27 -3.47 -16.41 -12.17
C ASP A 27 -3.62 -14.88 -12.07
N LYS A 28 -3.67 -14.32 -10.85
CA LYS A 28 -3.62 -12.86 -10.61
C LYS A 28 -2.21 -12.36 -10.33
N GLY A 29 -2.09 -11.03 -10.24
CA GLY A 29 -0.85 -10.34 -9.92
C GLY A 29 -0.28 -10.74 -8.56
N VAL A 30 1.04 -10.81 -8.48
CA VAL A 30 1.77 -10.97 -7.21
C VAL A 30 1.99 -9.59 -6.62
N LEU A 31 1.64 -9.43 -5.35
CA LEU A 31 1.81 -8.19 -4.60
C LEU A 31 3.04 -8.29 -3.69
N LYS A 32 3.74 -7.17 -3.53
CA LYS A 32 4.85 -7.02 -2.58
C LYS A 32 4.31 -6.40 -1.30
N PHE A 33 4.64 -7.00 -0.18
CA PHE A 33 4.29 -6.52 1.16
C PHE A 33 5.56 -6.13 1.91
N GLU A 34 5.50 -5.01 2.61
CA GLU A 34 6.58 -4.51 3.46
C GLU A 34 6.01 -4.22 4.85
N VAL A 35 6.48 -4.96 5.85
CA VAL A 35 6.03 -4.81 7.23
C VAL A 35 7.19 -4.29 8.06
N PRO A 36 7.09 -3.12 8.73
CA PRO A 36 8.19 -2.48 9.47
C PRO A 36 8.44 -3.14 10.83
N GLN A 37 8.57 -4.47 10.83
CA GLN A 37 8.99 -5.30 11.96
C GLN A 37 9.38 -6.69 11.45
N ARG A 38 10.02 -7.49 12.30
CA ARG A 38 10.26 -8.91 12.01
C ARG A 38 8.97 -9.72 12.20
N VAL A 39 8.54 -10.43 11.17
CA VAL A 39 7.31 -11.24 11.17
C VAL A 39 7.65 -12.68 10.80
N SER A 40 7.06 -13.66 11.51
CA SER A 40 7.19 -15.08 11.18
C SER A 40 6.27 -15.49 10.05
N MET A 41 6.56 -16.62 9.39
CA MET A 41 5.72 -17.15 8.31
C MET A 41 4.27 -17.36 8.74
N GLY A 42 4.01 -18.01 9.88
CA GLY A 42 2.63 -18.23 10.35
C GLY A 42 1.84 -16.94 10.57
N ARG A 43 2.52 -15.86 11.01
CA ARG A 43 1.85 -14.56 11.15
C ARG A 43 1.62 -13.85 9.82
N ILE A 44 2.46 -14.12 8.82
CA ILE A 44 2.22 -13.69 7.44
C ILE A 44 0.99 -14.41 6.88
N GLU A 45 0.86 -15.71 7.12
CA GLU A 45 -0.32 -16.50 6.74
C GLU A 45 -1.59 -15.94 7.39
N ASP A 46 -1.58 -15.69 8.71
CA ASP A 46 -2.71 -15.06 9.42
C ASP A 46 -3.11 -13.71 8.79
N TYR A 47 -2.13 -12.87 8.43
CA TYR A 47 -2.40 -11.59 7.77
C TYR A 47 -3.06 -11.77 6.42
N LEU A 48 -2.54 -12.71 5.61
CA LEU A 48 -3.07 -12.98 4.28
C LEU A 48 -4.49 -13.55 4.36
N GLU A 49 -4.77 -14.49 5.26
CA GLU A 49 -6.12 -15.04 5.46
C GLU A 49 -7.15 -13.97 5.82
N ASN A 50 -6.81 -13.10 6.78
CA ASN A 50 -7.68 -11.99 7.18
C ASN A 50 -7.92 -11.01 6.02
N MET A 51 -6.88 -10.70 5.22
CA MET A 51 -7.01 -9.84 4.04
C MET A 51 -7.86 -10.50 2.94
N MET A 52 -7.69 -11.80 2.70
CA MET A 52 -8.45 -12.56 1.71
C MET A 52 -9.95 -12.57 2.01
N SER A 53 -10.33 -12.61 3.30
CA SER A 53 -11.75 -12.57 3.71
C SER A 53 -12.51 -11.34 3.22
N SER A 54 -11.80 -10.27 2.86
CA SER A 54 -12.36 -9.03 2.32
C SER A 54 -11.79 -8.66 0.94
N SER A 55 -11.16 -9.62 0.24
CA SER A 55 -10.60 -9.41 -1.09
C SER A 55 -11.62 -9.69 -2.19
N VAL A 56 -11.54 -8.94 -3.29
CA VAL A 56 -12.37 -9.10 -4.50
C VAL A 56 -11.44 -9.00 -5.71
N ASP A 57 -11.48 -9.99 -6.61
CA ASP A 57 -10.63 -10.08 -7.82
C ASP A 57 -9.12 -10.10 -7.54
N GLY A 58 -8.69 -10.78 -6.46
CA GLY A 58 -7.28 -10.95 -6.11
C GLY A 58 -6.63 -9.69 -5.54
N TYR A 59 -7.43 -8.72 -5.09
CA TYR A 59 -6.97 -7.49 -4.46
C TYR A 59 -7.87 -7.11 -3.28
N HIS A 60 -7.28 -6.53 -2.25
CA HIS A 60 -8.01 -6.14 -1.05
C HIS A 60 -9.05 -5.05 -1.35
N TYR A 61 -10.33 -5.28 -1.03
CA TYR A 61 -11.42 -4.37 -1.39
C TYR A 61 -11.20 -2.94 -0.86
N LEU A 62 -10.79 -2.79 0.39
CA LEU A 62 -10.49 -1.47 0.97
C LEU A 62 -9.46 -0.67 0.15
N LEU A 63 -8.40 -1.33 -0.33
CA LEU A 63 -7.40 -0.67 -1.15
C LEU A 63 -7.96 -0.27 -2.51
N ARG A 64 -8.84 -1.10 -3.09
CA ARG A 64 -9.53 -0.77 -4.36
C ARG A 64 -10.42 0.45 -4.18
N ARG A 65 -11.24 0.45 -3.13
CA ARG A 65 -12.15 1.55 -2.82
C ARG A 65 -11.42 2.86 -2.58
N VAL A 66 -10.36 2.85 -1.75
CA VAL A 66 -9.58 4.07 -1.49
C VAL A 66 -9.01 4.61 -2.80
N LYS A 67 -8.44 3.74 -3.65
CA LYS A 67 -7.92 4.13 -4.96
C LYS A 67 -9.00 4.79 -5.82
N ASP A 68 -10.20 4.20 -5.88
CA ASP A 68 -11.30 4.70 -6.69
C ASP A 68 -11.85 6.02 -6.13
N ASP A 69 -11.97 6.15 -4.81
CA ASP A 69 -12.48 7.34 -4.11
C ASP A 69 -11.55 8.56 -4.24
N VAL A 70 -10.23 8.36 -4.34
CA VAL A 70 -9.25 9.45 -4.51
C VAL A 70 -8.83 9.68 -5.96
N ARG A 71 -9.43 8.97 -6.92
CA ARG A 71 -9.07 9.09 -8.33
C ARG A 71 -9.51 10.44 -8.86
N ILE A 72 -8.54 11.29 -9.18
CA ILE A 72 -8.76 12.56 -9.88
C ILE A 72 -9.11 12.25 -11.35
N THR A 73 -10.28 12.72 -11.78
CA THR A 73 -10.78 12.60 -13.14
C THR A 73 -10.45 13.83 -13.99
N GLU A 74 -10.71 13.77 -15.29
CA GLU A 74 -10.56 14.92 -16.18
C GLU A 74 -11.49 16.08 -15.74
N ASP A 75 -12.73 15.76 -15.38
CA ASP A 75 -13.69 16.76 -14.87
C ASP A 75 -13.17 17.44 -13.58
N ASP A 76 -12.56 16.68 -12.67
CA ASP A 76 -11.95 17.25 -11.47
C ASP A 76 -10.82 18.23 -11.81
N MET A 77 -10.01 17.91 -12.83
CA MET A 77 -8.92 18.77 -13.29
C MET A 77 -9.43 20.06 -13.93
N ASP A 78 -10.52 19.99 -14.69
CA ASP A 78 -11.17 21.16 -15.28
C ASP A 78 -11.70 22.12 -14.21
N VAL A 79 -12.34 21.57 -13.16
CA VAL A 79 -12.81 22.37 -12.02
C VAL A 79 -11.65 23.01 -11.26
N ILE A 80 -10.60 22.24 -10.94
CA ILE A 80 -9.43 22.73 -10.19
C ILE A 80 -8.72 23.83 -10.99
N SER A 81 -8.49 23.62 -12.28
CA SER A 81 -7.81 24.61 -13.13
C SER A 81 -8.63 25.91 -13.22
N GLY A 82 -9.95 25.82 -13.37
CA GLY A 82 -10.85 26.98 -13.37
C GLY A 82 -10.84 27.79 -12.07
N MET A 83 -10.48 27.18 -10.92
CA MET A 83 -10.31 27.88 -9.65
C MET A 83 -8.95 28.59 -9.52
N ILE A 84 -7.88 28.01 -10.10
CA ILE A 84 -6.51 28.55 -10.01
C ILE A 84 -6.30 29.72 -10.99
N TYR A 85 -6.94 29.69 -12.16
CA TYR A 85 -6.79 30.71 -13.20
C TYR A 85 -7.83 31.85 -13.11
N ARG A 86 -8.53 31.97 -11.98
CA ARG A 86 -9.32 33.16 -11.60
C ARG A 86 -8.48 34.14 -10.79
#